data_AF-A0A317Z475-F1
#
_entry.id   AF-A0A317Z475-F1
#
_cell.length_a   1.000
_cell.length_b   1.000
_cell.length_c   1.000
_cell.angle_alpha   90.00
_cell.angle_beta   90.00
_cell.angle_gamma   90.00
#
_symmetry.space_group_name_H-M   'P 1'
#
loop_
_entity.id
_entity.type
_entity.pdbx_description
1 polymer ?
#
loop_
_entity_poly.entity_id
_entity_poly.type
_entity_poly.pdbx_seq_one_letter_code
_entity_poly.pdbx_strand_id
1 'polypeptide(L)'
;EGPDAIKSAFAGLPASTDLNIIEYGNWTHSAEDLITSQQAYGHYVAQLLRHHHRTFLLGGGHDIAYAQYLGVREAYPEQSIGVINIDAHFDNRQEGYSTSGTSFHQMLTEDEHLDYFVLGIQRTSNT
;
A
#
# COMPACT_ATOMS: atom_id res chain seq x y z
N GLU A 1 -7.16 13.54 -5.59
CA GLU A 1 -6.73 14.78 -4.91
C GLU A 1 -5.58 14.57 -3.93
N GLY A 2 -5.67 13.64 -2.97
CA GLY A 2 -4.60 13.38 -1.99
C GLY A 2 -3.19 13.20 -2.61
N PRO A 3 -3.01 12.28 -3.58
CA PRO A 3 -1.71 12.08 -4.21
C PRO A 3 -1.14 13.35 -4.88
N ASP A 4 -1.99 14.13 -5.56
CA ASP A 4 -1.56 15.37 -6.22
C ASP A 4 -1.16 16.45 -5.22
N ALA A 5 -1.88 16.56 -4.11
CA ALA A 5 -1.53 17.49 -3.03
C ALA A 5 -0.17 17.14 -2.41
N ILE A 6 0.10 15.84 -2.17
CA ILE A 6 1.40 15.37 -1.67
C ILE A 6 2.51 15.68 -2.67
N LYS A 7 2.32 15.34 -3.96
CA LYS A 7 3.29 15.63 -5.02
C LYS A 7 3.61 17.12 -5.11
N SER A 8 2.58 17.98 -5.04
CA SER A 8 2.75 19.43 -5.04
C SER A 8 3.55 19.93 -3.83
N ALA A 9 3.28 19.41 -2.63
CA ALA A 9 4.04 19.74 -1.44
C ALA A 9 5.51 19.31 -1.53
N PHE A 10 5.78 18.11 -2.07
CA PHE A 10 7.14 17.59 -2.22
C PHE A 10 7.96 18.35 -3.27
N ALA A 11 7.33 18.86 -4.34
CA ALA A 11 8.01 19.61 -5.39
C ALA A 11 8.70 20.90 -4.87
N GLY A 12 8.24 21.46 -3.75
CA GLY A 12 8.84 22.64 -3.12
C GLY A 12 10.00 22.34 -2.16
N LEU A 13 10.30 21.07 -1.88
CA LEU A 13 11.34 20.69 -0.92
C LEU A 13 12.73 20.76 -1.57
N PRO A 14 13.76 21.19 -0.82
CA PRO A 14 15.13 21.13 -1.31
C PRO A 14 15.53 19.66 -1.51
N ALA A 15 15.91 19.31 -2.73
CA ALA A 15 16.48 18.01 -3.03
C ALA A 15 17.98 18.02 -2.66
N SER A 16 18.37 17.21 -1.67
CA SER A 16 19.77 17.05 -1.25
C SER A 16 20.47 15.85 -1.90
N THR A 17 19.82 15.18 -2.85
CA THR A 17 20.26 13.90 -3.40
C THR A 17 20.24 13.90 -4.92
N ASP A 18 21.18 13.19 -5.55
CA ASP A 18 21.20 12.92 -7.00
C ASP A 18 20.25 11.78 -7.40
N LEU A 19 19.17 11.57 -6.64
CA LEU A 19 18.22 10.49 -6.91
C LEU A 19 17.40 10.82 -8.16
N ASN A 20 17.40 9.91 -9.13
CA ASN A 20 16.47 9.97 -10.25
C ASN A 20 15.09 9.50 -9.78
N ILE A 21 14.12 10.40 -9.79
CA ILE A 21 12.73 10.13 -9.43
C ILE A 21 11.90 10.10 -10.72
N ILE A 22 11.22 8.99 -10.97
CA ILE A 22 10.31 8.83 -12.11
C ILE A 22 8.88 8.81 -11.58
N GLU A 23 8.04 9.69 -12.10
CA GLU A 23 6.61 9.74 -11.80
C GLU A 23 5.82 8.97 -12.88
N TYR A 24 4.96 8.05 -12.44
CA TYR A 24 4.18 7.16 -13.29
C TYR A 24 2.69 7.55 -13.36
N GLY A 25 2.35 8.77 -12.95
CA GLY A 25 0.98 9.26 -12.86
C GLY A 25 0.19 8.74 -11.65
N ASN A 26 -1.13 8.88 -11.72
CA ASN A 26 -2.07 8.45 -10.70
C ASN A 26 -2.90 7.25 -11.19
N TRP A 27 -3.24 6.36 -10.26
CA TRP A 27 -4.24 5.32 -10.45
C TRP A 27 -5.56 5.73 -9.78
N THR A 28 -6.68 5.58 -10.48
CA THR A 28 -8.01 5.98 -9.99
C THR A 28 -8.99 4.81 -10.05
N HIS A 29 -9.93 4.78 -9.12
CA HIS A 29 -10.94 3.72 -8.99
C HIS A 29 -12.25 4.29 -8.43
N SER A 30 -13.34 3.55 -8.55
CA SER A 30 -14.62 3.82 -7.89
C SER A 30 -14.87 2.81 -6.75
N ALA A 31 -15.81 3.11 -5.86
CA ALA A 31 -16.09 2.20 -4.74
C ALA A 31 -16.52 0.80 -5.21
N GLU A 32 -17.20 0.73 -6.36
CA GLU A 32 -17.74 -0.49 -6.94
C GLU A 32 -16.67 -1.39 -7.57
N ASP A 33 -15.54 -0.82 -8.02
CA ASP A 33 -14.48 -1.56 -8.70
C ASP A 33 -13.22 -1.75 -7.84
N LEU A 34 -13.25 -1.32 -6.57
CA LEU A 34 -12.11 -1.28 -5.66
C LEU A 34 -11.24 -2.54 -5.74
N ILE A 35 -11.86 -3.73 -5.66
CA ILE A 35 -11.11 -4.99 -5.64
C ILE A 35 -10.41 -5.27 -6.97
N THR A 36 -11.15 -5.14 -8.07
CA THR A 36 -10.58 -5.31 -9.41
C THR A 36 -9.46 -4.29 -9.64
N SER A 37 -9.65 -3.08 -9.14
CA SER A 37 -8.68 -2.00 -9.23
C SER A 37 -7.43 -2.27 -8.40
N GLN A 38 -7.56 -2.81 -7.19
CA GLN A 38 -6.45 -3.24 -6.34
C GLN A 38 -5.64 -4.36 -7.00
N GLN A 39 -6.29 -5.32 -7.65
CA GLN A 39 -5.62 -6.40 -8.39
C GLN A 39 -4.86 -5.86 -9.60
N ALA A 40 -5.51 -5.03 -10.43
CA ALA A 40 -4.88 -4.43 -11.60
C ALA A 40 -3.72 -3.50 -11.22
N TYR A 41 -3.89 -2.72 -10.14
CA TYR A 41 -2.85 -1.84 -9.63
C TYR A 41 -1.69 -2.64 -9.01
N GLY A 42 -1.98 -3.72 -8.27
CA GLY A 42 -0.97 -4.62 -7.74
C GLY A 42 -0.12 -5.24 -8.84
N HIS A 43 -0.75 -5.70 -9.92
CA HIS A 43 -0.04 -6.20 -11.10
C HIS A 43 0.89 -5.12 -11.71
N TYR A 44 0.41 -3.88 -11.81
CA TYR A 44 1.22 -2.76 -12.28
C TYR A 44 2.40 -2.48 -11.35
N VAL A 45 2.19 -2.50 -10.03
CA VAL A 45 3.24 -2.34 -9.00
C VAL A 45 4.29 -3.46 -9.12
N ALA A 46 3.88 -4.69 -9.39
CA ALA A 46 4.80 -5.81 -9.61
C ALA A 46 5.73 -5.54 -10.79
N GLN A 47 5.21 -5.00 -11.89
CA GLN A 47 6.03 -4.59 -13.03
C GLN A 47 7.03 -3.49 -12.63
N LEU A 48 6.59 -2.48 -11.87
CA LEU A 48 7.48 -1.42 -11.39
C LEU A 48 8.60 -1.98 -10.50
N LEU A 49 8.30 -2.88 -9.57
CA LEU A 49 9.28 -3.51 -8.69
C LEU A 49 10.31 -4.39 -9.43
N ARG A 50 9.95 -4.92 -10.61
CA ARG A 50 10.89 -5.66 -11.47
C ARG A 50 11.85 -4.74 -12.25
N HIS A 51 11.47 -3.49 -12.47
CA HIS A 51 12.27 -2.51 -13.21
C HIS A 51 13.04 -1.53 -12.31
N HIS A 52 12.56 -1.32 -11.09
CA HIS A 52 13.11 -0.35 -10.15
C HIS A 52 13.43 -1.00 -8.81
N HIS A 53 14.52 -0.55 -8.18
CA HIS A 53 14.92 -1.05 -6.87
C HIS A 53 13.94 -0.69 -5.76
N ARG A 54 13.20 0.43 -5.91
CA ARG A 54 12.27 0.96 -4.92
C ARG A 54 11.11 1.64 -5.62
N THR A 55 9.91 1.44 -5.08
CA THR A 55 8.68 2.07 -5.55
C THR A 55 8.01 2.76 -4.37
N PHE A 56 7.44 3.95 -4.60
CA PHE A 56 6.66 4.68 -3.61
C PHE A 56 5.24 4.86 -4.13
N LEU A 57 4.26 4.46 -3.35
CA LEU A 57 2.85 4.59 -3.68
C LEU A 57 2.27 5.73 -2.83
N LEU A 58 1.67 6.72 -3.49
CA LEU A 58 1.00 7.83 -2.82
C LEU A 58 -0.51 7.63 -2.94
N GLY A 59 -1.17 7.42 -1.81
CA GLY A 59 -2.60 7.10 -1.76
C GLY A 59 -3.45 8.19 -1.12
N GLY A 60 -4.73 7.87 -0.94
CA GLY A 60 -5.67 8.63 -0.13
C GLY A 60 -6.13 7.83 1.09
N GLY A 61 -6.68 6.63 0.87
CA GLY A 61 -7.03 5.68 1.93
C GLY A 61 -6.04 4.54 2.09
N HIS A 62 -6.27 3.68 3.08
CA HIS A 62 -5.47 2.48 3.38
C HIS A 62 -5.69 1.31 2.40
N ASP A 63 -6.68 1.42 1.52
CA ASP A 63 -6.93 0.48 0.44
C ASP A 63 -5.72 0.30 -0.51
N ILE A 64 -4.83 1.29 -0.57
CA ILE A 64 -3.58 1.19 -1.34
C ILE A 64 -2.61 0.13 -0.79
N ALA A 65 -2.68 -0.17 0.52
CA ALA A 65 -1.79 -1.14 1.14
C ALA A 65 -1.99 -2.54 0.56
N TYR A 66 -3.24 -2.92 0.27
CA TYR A 66 -3.54 -4.22 -0.34
C TYR A 66 -2.98 -4.33 -1.76
N ALA A 67 -3.14 -3.30 -2.59
CA ALA A 67 -2.52 -3.27 -3.91
C ALA A 67 -0.99 -3.36 -3.84
N GLN A 68 -0.36 -2.67 -2.87
CA GLN A 68 1.08 -2.76 -2.64
C GLN A 68 1.50 -4.19 -2.30
N TYR A 69 0.80 -4.85 -1.38
CA TYR A 69 1.04 -6.24 -1.02
C TYR A 69 0.94 -7.17 -2.24
N LEU A 70 -0.15 -7.08 -3.01
CA LEU A 70 -0.35 -7.90 -4.20
C LEU A 70 0.83 -7.75 -5.18
N GLY A 71 1.29 -6.51 -5.39
CA GLY A 71 2.44 -6.24 -6.25
C GLY A 71 3.76 -6.79 -5.73
N VAL A 72 4.03 -6.69 -4.42
CA VAL A 72 5.22 -7.27 -3.80
C VAL A 72 5.21 -8.79 -3.90
N ARG A 73 4.08 -9.43 -3.56
CA ARG A 73 3.93 -10.88 -3.62
C ARG A 73 4.04 -11.41 -5.05
N GLU A 74 3.48 -10.71 -6.05
CA GLU A 74 3.65 -11.09 -7.47
C GLU A 74 5.08 -10.87 -7.97
N ALA A 75 5.78 -9.84 -7.49
CA ALA A 75 7.19 -9.61 -7.86
C ALA A 75 8.14 -10.62 -7.22
N TYR A 76 7.85 -11.09 -6.00
CA TYR A 76 8.71 -11.92 -5.18
C TYR A 76 7.94 -13.11 -4.56
N PRO A 77 7.45 -14.07 -5.38
CA PRO A 77 6.51 -15.10 -4.93
C PRO A 77 7.03 -15.98 -3.80
N GLU A 78 8.34 -16.28 -3.79
CA GLU A 78 8.96 -17.21 -2.83
C GLU A 78 9.59 -16.51 -1.61
N GLN A 79 9.53 -15.18 -1.52
CA GLN A 79 10.17 -14.45 -0.42
C GLN A 79 9.22 -14.23 0.75
N SER A 80 9.73 -14.23 1.98
CA SER A 80 8.97 -13.72 3.14
C SER A 80 8.74 -12.22 3.00
N ILE A 81 7.54 -11.75 3.37
CA ILE A 81 7.18 -10.33 3.33
C ILE A 81 7.05 -9.81 4.76
N GLY A 82 7.77 -8.71 5.07
CA GLY A 82 7.61 -7.98 6.32
C GLY A 82 6.84 -6.68 6.09
N VAL A 83 5.70 -6.53 6.74
CA VAL A 83 4.89 -5.31 6.72
C VAL A 83 5.10 -4.53 8.01
N ILE A 84 5.59 -3.29 7.90
CA ILE A 84 5.67 -2.35 9.01
C ILE A 84 4.60 -1.28 8.80
N ASN A 85 3.59 -1.27 9.68
CA ASN A 85 2.56 -0.26 9.70
C ASN A 85 2.81 0.75 10.83
N ILE A 86 2.67 2.04 10.52
CA ILE A 86 2.79 3.11 11.51
C ILE A 86 1.43 3.79 11.58
N ASP A 87 0.57 3.29 12.46
CA ASP A 87 -0.81 3.76 12.60
C ASP A 87 -1.29 3.71 14.06
N ALA A 88 -2.30 4.52 14.36
CA ALA A 88 -3.03 4.49 15.61
C ALA A 88 -3.99 3.27 15.71
N HIS A 89 -4.34 2.65 14.60
CA HIS A 89 -5.29 1.53 14.49
C HIS A 89 -4.61 0.26 13.98
N PHE A 90 -5.15 -0.90 14.36
CA PHE A 90 -4.66 -2.17 13.83
C PHE A 90 -5.04 -2.41 12.36
N ASP A 91 -6.17 -1.87 11.92
CA ASP A 91 -6.77 -2.06 10.58
C ASP A 91 -6.88 -3.53 10.14
N ASN A 92 -7.24 -4.39 11.10
CA ASN A 92 -7.43 -5.83 10.91
C ASN A 92 -8.91 -6.24 11.01
N ARG A 93 -9.84 -5.34 10.65
CA ARG A 93 -11.28 -5.62 10.81
C ARG A 93 -11.68 -6.81 9.93
N GLN A 94 -12.50 -7.69 10.50
CA GLN A 94 -13.15 -8.78 9.76
C GLN A 94 -14.50 -8.29 9.26
N GLU A 95 -14.61 -8.10 7.95
CA GLU A 95 -15.86 -7.78 7.27
C GLU A 95 -16.12 -8.83 6.17
N GLY A 96 -17.38 -9.05 5.82
CA GLY A 96 -17.76 -10.00 4.76
C GLY A 96 -17.43 -9.53 3.33
N TYR A 97 -16.85 -8.34 3.20
CA TYR A 97 -16.45 -7.70 1.94
C TYR A 97 -15.21 -6.84 2.17
N SER A 98 -14.39 -6.69 1.13
CA SER A 98 -13.14 -5.94 1.22
C SER A 98 -13.37 -4.44 1.33
N THR A 99 -12.67 -3.80 2.26
CA THR A 99 -12.65 -2.35 2.47
C THR A 99 -11.23 -1.89 2.76
N SER A 100 -11.01 -0.57 2.89
CA SER A 100 -9.74 -0.03 3.36
C SER A 100 -9.32 -0.58 4.74
N GLY A 101 -10.27 -0.96 5.60
CA GLY A 101 -10.02 -1.49 6.95
C GLY A 101 -9.83 -3.01 7.04
N THR A 102 -9.94 -3.74 5.93
CA THR A 102 -9.75 -5.22 5.90
C THR A 102 -8.42 -5.63 5.29
N SER A 103 -7.66 -4.68 4.72
CA SER A 103 -6.50 -4.96 3.88
C SER A 103 -5.46 -5.82 4.60
N PHE A 104 -5.10 -5.48 5.85
CA PHE A 104 -4.11 -6.25 6.61
C PHE A 104 -4.64 -7.61 7.07
N HIS A 105 -5.94 -7.71 7.38
CA HIS A 105 -6.56 -9.00 7.69
C HIS A 105 -6.51 -9.94 6.47
N GLN A 106 -6.78 -9.44 5.27
CA GLN A 106 -6.71 -10.21 4.03
C GLN A 106 -5.30 -10.71 3.76
N MET A 107 -4.31 -9.81 3.84
CA MET A 107 -2.89 -10.17 3.70
C MET A 107 -2.49 -11.32 4.64
N LEU A 108 -2.80 -11.18 5.94
CA LEU A 108 -2.43 -12.17 6.96
C LEU A 108 -3.20 -13.49 6.84
N THR A 109 -4.38 -13.48 6.22
CA THR A 109 -5.18 -14.69 5.99
C THR A 109 -4.73 -15.44 4.73
N GLU A 110 -4.31 -14.72 3.70
CA GLU A 110 -3.96 -15.28 2.39
C GLU A 110 -2.49 -15.69 2.28
N ASP A 111 -1.61 -15.18 3.16
CA ASP A 111 -0.16 -15.34 3.06
C ASP A 111 0.47 -15.79 4.39
N GLU A 112 0.79 -17.09 4.47
CA GLU A 112 1.46 -17.69 5.63
C GLU A 112 2.93 -17.23 5.80
N HIS A 113 3.50 -16.54 4.80
CA HIS A 113 4.87 -16.03 4.81
C HIS A 113 4.92 -14.50 4.98
N LEU A 114 3.84 -13.91 5.47
CA LEU A 114 3.75 -12.50 5.78
C LEU A 114 3.76 -12.26 7.29
N ASP A 115 4.71 -11.43 7.73
CA ASP A 115 4.78 -10.93 9.10
C ASP A 115 4.32 -9.47 9.16
N TYR A 116 3.50 -9.13 10.15
CA TYR A 116 2.96 -7.78 10.36
C TYR A 116 3.41 -7.21 11.69
N PHE A 117 4.02 -6.03 11.65
CA PHE A 117 4.44 -5.28 12.83
C PHE A 117 3.86 -3.87 12.79
N VAL A 118 3.14 -3.48 13.85
CA VAL A 118 2.48 -2.18 13.94
C VAL A 118 3.06 -1.32 15.07
N LEU A 119 3.27 -0.04 14.76
CA LEU A 119 3.79 0.98 15.65
C LEU A 119 2.79 2.13 15.79
N GLY A 120 2.54 2.59 17.01
CA GLY A 120 1.72 3.78 17.26
C GLY A 120 0.30 3.52 17.77
N ILE A 121 -0.07 2.26 18.03
CA ILE A 121 -1.43 1.87 18.44
C ILE A 121 -1.96 2.68 19.62
N GLN A 122 -3.09 3.35 19.40
CA GLN A 122 -3.86 4.01 20.43
C GLN A 122 -4.84 3.02 21.06
N ARG A 123 -4.48 2.50 22.24
CA ARG A 123 -5.23 1.43 22.93
C ARG A 123 -6.73 1.72 23.14
N THR A 124 -7.10 2.97 23.40
CA THR A 124 -8.50 3.33 23.69
C THR A 124 -9.41 3.36 22.48
N SER A 125 -8.85 3.44 21.27
CA SER A 125 -9.60 3.48 20.01
C SER A 125 -9.65 2.12 19.30
N ASN A 126 -9.02 1.09 19.89
CA ASN A 126 -8.94 -0.28 19.36
C ASN A 126 -9.60 -1.26 20.33
N THR A 127 -10.90 -1.09 20.57
CA THR A 127 -11.76 -2.01 21.34
C THR A 127 -12.54 -2.94 20.44
#